data_AF-A0A9N9E7H7-F1
#
_entry.id   AF-A0A9N9E7H7-F1
#
_cell.length_a   1.000
_cell.length_b   1.000
_cell.length_c   1.000
_cell.angle_alpha   90.00
_cell.angle_beta   90.00
_cell.angle_gamma   90.00
#
_symmetry.space_group_name_H-M   'P 1'
#
loop_
_entity.id
_entity.type
_entity.pdbx_description
1 polymer ?
#
loop_
_entity_poly.entity_id
_entity_poly.type
_entity_poly.pdbx_seq_one_letter_code
_entity_poly.pdbx_strand_id
1 'polypeptide(L)'
;MSGKIAIPTDLPENVQDWKGSEVLEFLNNNRIQYDLDNEDIQVIGNNKVAGVALLALTEEKLRSIGLTFGPAAAIALIIEELKRAKGLATAGLLSLEEYLSCAPPHLAYSPHGTTSTSSTNAIGNPPDEVMIWEDFLESVNNYTFDQEQKKYAKPNFIENFITTNEEVVRRAMD
;
A
#
# COMPACT_ATOMS: atom_id res chain seq x y z
N MET A 1 1.20 18.43 -3.63
CA MET A 1 2.62 18.65 -3.28
C MET A 1 2.88 17.88 -1.99
N SER A 2 3.66 16.79 -2.02
CA SER A 2 3.98 16.06 -0.80
C SER A 2 5.13 16.80 -0.12
N GLY A 3 4.83 17.46 1.00
CA GLY A 3 5.81 18.17 1.81
C GLY A 3 6.63 17.15 2.59
N LYS A 4 7.93 17.03 2.29
CA LYS A 4 8.83 16.18 3.06
C LYS A 4 8.93 16.74 4.48
N ILE A 5 8.41 16.02 5.48
CA ILE A 5 8.57 16.39 6.89
C ILE A 5 9.99 16.04 7.38
N ALA A 6 10.49 16.81 8.33
CA ALA A 6 11.74 16.54 9.05
C ALA A 6 11.44 15.80 10.36
N ILE A 7 11.87 14.54 10.48
CA ILE A 7 11.77 13.74 11.70
C ILE A 7 13.17 13.69 12.33
N PRO A 8 13.37 14.19 13.55
CA PRO A 8 14.67 14.10 14.23
C PRO A 8 15.07 12.64 14.52
N THR A 9 16.35 12.33 14.35
CA THR A 9 16.89 10.96 14.46
C THR A 9 16.98 10.46 15.91
N ASP A 10 16.99 11.39 16.87
CA ASP A 10 17.11 11.16 18.30
C ASP A 10 15.78 10.89 19.00
N LEU A 11 14.65 11.03 18.30
CA LEU A 11 13.33 10.69 18.83
C LEU A 11 13.11 9.16 18.87
N PRO A 12 12.28 8.67 19.80
CA PRO A 12 11.89 7.26 19.83
C PRO A 12 11.33 6.79 18.48
N GLU A 13 11.64 5.54 18.12
CA GLU A 13 11.20 4.97 16.83
C GLU A 13 9.68 4.96 16.71
N ASN A 14 9.00 4.49 17.77
CA ASN A 14 7.56 4.45 17.89
C ASN A 14 7.02 5.81 18.35
N VAL A 15 6.15 6.41 17.52
CA VAL A 15 5.55 7.72 17.81
C VAL A 15 4.67 7.69 19.06
N GLN A 16 4.07 6.54 19.41
CA GLN A 16 3.20 6.45 20.59
C GLN A 16 3.96 6.70 21.90
N ASP A 17 5.26 6.39 21.93
CA ASP A 17 6.12 6.55 23.10
C ASP A 17 6.60 8.00 23.26
N TRP A 18 6.26 8.89 22.32
CA TRP A 18 6.73 10.26 22.36
C TRP A 18 6.16 11.05 23.53
N LYS A 19 7.04 11.76 24.22
CA LYS A 19 6.68 12.73 25.26
C LYS A 19 6.25 14.05 24.64
N GLY A 20 5.58 14.88 25.43
CA GLY A 20 5.16 16.22 24.97
C GLY A 20 6.34 17.07 24.47
N SER A 21 7.52 16.98 25.08
CA SER A 21 8.73 17.68 24.62
C SER A 21 9.17 17.24 23.22
N GLU A 22 9.10 15.94 22.95
CA GLU A 22 9.51 15.32 21.68
C GLU A 22 8.51 15.68 20.56
N VAL A 23 7.22 15.76 20.89
CA VAL A 23 6.18 16.28 19.99
C VAL A 23 6.46 17.75 19.62
N LEU A 24 6.77 18.59 20.62
CA LEU A 24 7.06 20.01 20.37
C LEU A 24 8.34 20.20 19.57
N GLU A 25 9.37 19.39 19.82
CA GLU A 25 10.60 19.40 19.03
C GLU A 25 10.35 19.04 17.56
N PHE A 26 9.58 17.97 17.32
CA PHE A 26 9.18 17.59 15.96
C PHE A 26 8.42 18.70 15.23
N LEU A 27 7.43 19.32 15.88
CA LEU A 27 6.68 20.43 15.27
C LEU A 27 7.55 21.66 15.01
N ASN A 28 8.46 22.00 15.94
CA ASN A 28 9.39 23.11 15.77
C ASN A 28 10.33 22.90 14.57
N ASN A 29 10.79 21.67 14.34
CA ASN A 29 11.64 21.35 13.19
C ASN A 29 10.92 21.49 11.84
N ASN A 30 9.59 21.46 11.83
CA ASN A 30 8.77 21.62 10.63
C ASN A 30 8.14 23.01 10.50
N ARG A 31 8.26 23.88 11.51
CA ARG A 31 7.49 25.13 11.61
C ARG A 31 7.66 26.06 10.41
N ILE A 32 8.90 26.23 9.92
CA ILE A 32 9.21 27.17 8.82
C ILE A 32 8.57 26.69 7.52
N GLN A 33 8.60 25.38 7.26
CA GLN A 33 8.06 24.80 6.04
C GLN A 33 6.54 24.88 5.95
N TYR A 34 5.87 24.84 7.11
CA TYR A 34 4.42 24.82 7.21
C TYR A 34 3.83 26.14 7.70
N ASP A 35 4.63 27.21 7.73
CA ASP A 35 4.25 28.56 8.15
C ASP A 35 3.56 28.59 9.53
N LEU A 36 4.13 27.85 10.49
CA LEU A 36 3.69 27.82 11.88
C LEU A 36 4.53 28.78 12.72
N ASP A 37 3.87 29.54 13.60
CA ASP A 37 4.53 30.40 14.57
C ASP A 37 4.74 29.70 15.93
N ASN A 38 5.33 30.41 16.89
CA ASN A 38 5.60 29.82 18.21
C ASN A 38 4.31 29.65 19.02
N GLU A 39 3.36 30.57 18.83
CA GLU A 39 2.07 30.60 19.50
C GLU A 39 1.24 29.37 19.12
N ASP A 40 1.21 28.99 17.85
CA ASP A 40 0.58 27.79 17.33
C ASP A 40 1.11 26.53 18.02
N ILE A 41 2.44 26.41 18.12
CA ILE A 41 3.10 25.27 18.77
C ILE A 41 2.86 25.29 20.28
N GLN A 42 2.79 26.48 20.88
CA GLN A 42 2.50 26.65 22.30
C GLN A 42 1.09 26.14 22.66
N VAL A 43 0.09 26.28 21.78
CA VAL A 43 -1.25 25.70 21.98
C VAL A 43 -1.17 24.19 22.16
N ILE A 44 -0.36 23.49 21.36
CA ILE A 44 -0.14 22.04 21.48
C ILE A 44 0.50 21.70 22.83
N GLY A 45 1.51 22.48 23.24
CA GLY A 45 2.21 22.31 24.51
C GLY A 45 1.31 22.53 25.72
N ASN A 46 0.48 23.57 25.69
CA ASN A 46 -0.48 23.90 26.75
C ASN A 46 -1.52 22.80 26.95
N ASN A 47 -1.87 22.08 25.88
CA ASN A 47 -2.77 20.92 25.92
C ASN A 47 -2.07 19.60 26.25
N LYS A 48 -0.76 19.61 26.56
CA LYS A 48 0.03 18.43 26.97
C LYS A 48 -0.07 17.26 25.98
N VAL A 49 -0.08 17.56 24.69
CA VAL A 49 -0.18 16.54 23.63
C VAL A 49 1.10 15.70 23.59
N ALA A 50 0.97 14.41 23.90
CA ALA A 50 2.01 13.39 23.75
C ALA A 50 1.75 12.52 22.51
N GLY A 51 2.62 11.57 22.22
CA GLY A 51 2.63 10.74 21.01
C GLY A 51 1.29 10.12 20.63
N VAL A 52 0.64 9.42 21.57
CA VAL A 52 -0.69 8.82 21.34
C VAL A 52 -1.73 9.88 20.98
N ALA A 53 -1.74 11.00 21.71
CA ALA A 53 -2.68 12.09 21.46
C ALA A 53 -2.42 12.76 20.11
N LEU A 54 -1.15 12.97 19.75
CA LEU A 54 -0.72 13.54 18.47
C LEU A 54 -1.31 12.75 17.29
N LEU A 55 -1.19 11.42 17.31
CA LEU A 55 -1.70 10.57 16.23
C LEU A 55 -3.23 10.60 16.10
N ALA A 56 -3.93 10.95 17.18
CA ALA A 56 -5.39 11.03 17.23
C ALA A 56 -5.95 12.44 16.95
N LEU A 57 -5.08 13.44 16.75
CA LEU A 57 -5.49 14.80 16.40
C LEU A 57 -6.00 14.84 14.96
N THR A 58 -7.07 15.60 14.79
CA THR A 58 -7.67 15.97 13.50
C THR A 58 -7.72 17.49 13.42
N GLU A 59 -7.92 18.05 12.23
CA GLU A 59 -8.11 19.50 12.08
C GLU A 59 -9.21 20.04 13.03
N GLU A 60 -10.34 19.33 13.14
CA GLU A 60 -11.43 19.69 14.04
C GLU A 60 -10.99 19.74 15.51
N LYS A 61 -10.25 18.72 15.98
CA LYS A 61 -9.73 18.70 17.34
C LYS A 61 -8.71 19.82 17.58
N LEU A 62 -7.84 20.08 16.61
CA LEU A 62 -6.86 21.17 16.66
C LEU A 62 -7.57 22.54 16.78
N ARG A 63 -8.67 22.75 16.06
CA ARG A 63 -9.50 23.95 16.20
C ARG A 63 -10.20 24.03 17.54
N SER A 64 -10.68 22.90 18.08
CA SER A 64 -11.35 22.85 19.39
C SER A 64 -10.42 23.23 20.56
N ILE A 65 -9.11 23.03 20.41
CA ILE A 65 -8.10 23.40 21.41
C ILE A 65 -7.53 24.81 21.22
N GLY A 66 -8.03 25.57 20.24
CA GLY A 66 -7.75 26.99 20.08
C GLY A 66 -6.90 27.38 18.86
N LEU A 67 -6.54 26.45 17.97
CA LEU A 67 -5.84 26.81 16.72
C LEU A 67 -6.79 27.43 15.70
N THR A 68 -6.28 28.43 14.97
CA THR A 68 -6.98 28.95 13.79
C THR A 68 -6.91 27.95 12.63
N PHE A 69 -7.73 28.16 11.59
CA PHE A 69 -7.87 27.19 10.50
C PHE A 69 -6.55 26.85 9.80
N GLY A 70 -5.71 27.85 9.48
CA GLY A 70 -4.45 27.63 8.75
C GLY A 70 -3.48 26.69 9.51
N PRO A 71 -3.07 27.06 10.73
CA PRO A 71 -2.23 26.21 11.58
C PRO A 71 -2.83 24.83 11.88
N ALA A 72 -4.14 24.75 12.12
CA ALA A 72 -4.81 23.47 12.34
C ALA A 72 -4.72 22.56 11.10
N ALA A 73 -4.97 23.10 9.91
CA ALA A 73 -4.85 22.34 8.66
C ALA A 73 -3.40 21.92 8.39
N ALA A 74 -2.44 22.82 8.63
CA ALA A 74 -1.02 22.54 8.46
C ALA A 74 -0.52 21.43 9.40
N ILE A 75 -0.87 21.48 10.69
CA ILE A 75 -0.49 20.43 11.65
C ILE A 75 -1.16 19.10 11.31
N ALA A 76 -2.43 19.11 10.88
CA ALA A 76 -3.10 17.89 10.43
C ALA A 76 -2.37 17.24 9.24
N LEU A 77 -1.91 18.03 8.27
CA LEU A 77 -1.09 17.54 7.15
C LEU A 77 0.25 16.95 7.62
N ILE A 78 0.94 17.61 8.55
CA ILE A 78 2.19 17.10 9.14
C ILE A 78 1.96 15.73 9.79
N ILE A 79 0.85 15.57 10.53
CA ILE A 79 0.51 14.31 11.22
C ILE A 79 0.24 13.19 10.21
N GLU A 80 -0.47 13.47 9.12
CA GLU A 80 -0.72 12.45 8.08
C GLU A 80 0.57 12.04 7.35
N GLU A 81 1.46 13.00 7.06
CA GLU A 81 2.78 12.69 6.50
C GLU A 81 3.66 11.91 7.50
N LEU A 82 3.57 12.19 8.81
CA LEU A 82 4.24 11.44 9.86
C LEU A 82 3.75 10.00 9.90
N LYS A 83 2.42 9.80 9.88
CA LYS A 83 1.82 8.48 9.84
C LYS A 83 2.31 7.70 8.63
N ARG A 84 2.35 8.33 7.45
CA ARG A 84 2.85 7.71 6.22
C ARG A 84 4.33 7.34 6.32
N ALA A 85 5.16 8.25 6.80
CA ALA A 85 6.61 8.03 6.96
C ALA A 85 6.94 6.91 7.96
N LYS A 86 6.10 6.73 8.99
CA LYS A 86 6.26 5.70 10.03
C LYS A 86 5.49 4.41 9.75
N GLY A 87 4.84 4.28 8.58
CA GLY A 87 4.00 3.11 8.27
C GLY A 87 2.78 2.97 9.19
N LEU A 88 2.41 4.02 9.92
CA LEU A 88 1.20 4.10 10.77
C LEU A 88 -0.01 4.54 9.96
N ALA A 89 0.21 5.13 8.78
CA ALA A 89 -0.86 5.35 7.83
C ALA A 89 -1.37 3.98 7.44
N THR A 90 -2.66 3.75 7.62
CA THR A 90 -3.39 2.68 6.96
C THR A 90 -3.45 2.99 5.47
N ALA A 91 -2.29 3.01 4.81
CA ALA A 91 -2.17 3.01 3.37
C ALA A 91 -2.72 1.66 2.90
N GLY A 92 -4.04 1.56 2.75
CA GLY A 92 -4.68 0.33 2.28
C GLY A 92 -6.04 0.01 2.87
N LEU A 93 -6.56 0.74 3.85
CA LEU A 93 -8.02 0.72 4.02
C LEU A 93 -8.57 1.67 2.98
N LEU A 94 -8.71 1.15 1.75
CA LEU A 94 -9.78 1.60 0.88
C LEU A 94 -10.99 1.84 1.78
N SER A 95 -11.67 2.98 1.63
CA SER A 95 -12.96 3.12 2.29
C SER A 95 -13.79 1.88 1.96
N LEU A 96 -14.73 1.50 2.84
CA LEU A 96 -15.54 0.31 2.56
C LEU A 96 -16.18 0.39 1.14
N GLU A 97 -16.49 1.60 0.68
CA GLU A 97 -16.99 1.82 -0.69
C GLU A 97 -15.94 1.57 -1.78
N GLU A 98 -14.69 2.00 -1.58
CA GLU A 98 -13.60 1.74 -2.51
C GLU A 98 -13.24 0.25 -2.57
N TYR A 99 -13.23 -0.45 -1.43
CA TYR A 99 -12.97 -1.90 -1.37
C TYR A 99 -14.05 -2.68 -2.10
N LEU A 100 -15.32 -2.34 -1.86
CA LEU A 100 -16.45 -2.97 -2.52
C LEU A 100 -16.52 -2.62 -4.01
N SER A 101 -15.99 -1.46 -4.43
CA SER A 101 -15.85 -1.12 -5.85
C SER A 101 -14.80 -1.96 -6.58
N CYS A 102 -13.83 -2.52 -5.86
CA CYS A 102 -12.81 -3.42 -6.42
C CYS A 102 -13.23 -4.90 -6.38
N ALA A 103 -14.41 -5.23 -5.85
CA ALA A 103 -14.90 -6.60 -5.86
C ALA A 103 -15.01 -7.07 -7.33
N PRO A 104 -14.41 -8.22 -7.69
CA PRO A 104 -14.54 -8.73 -9.05
C PRO A 104 -16.04 -8.88 -9.38
N PRO A 105 -16.47 -8.50 -10.59
CA PRO A 105 -17.88 -8.60 -10.96
C PRO A 105 -18.34 -10.04 -10.78
N HIS A 106 -19.60 -10.21 -10.39
CA HIS A 106 -20.20 -11.54 -10.28
C HIS A 106 -19.92 -12.33 -11.56
N LEU A 107 -19.22 -13.45 -11.40
CA LEU A 107 -18.89 -14.34 -12.49
C LEU A 107 -20.18 -15.03 -12.97
N ALA A 108 -20.88 -14.37 -13.88
CA ALA A 108 -22.05 -14.93 -14.53
C ALA A 108 -21.58 -15.64 -15.80
N TYR A 109 -21.60 -16.96 -15.78
CA TYR A 109 -21.44 -17.75 -17.00
C TYR A 109 -22.65 -17.52 -17.90
N SER A 110 -22.41 -17.36 -19.20
CA SER A 110 -23.49 -17.34 -20.19
C SER A 110 -24.36 -18.60 -20.03
N PRO A 111 -25.70 -18.51 -20.12
CA PRO A 111 -26.57 -19.69 -20.17
C PRO A 111 -26.26 -20.60 -21.39
N HIS A 112 -25.53 -20.08 -22.37
CA HIS A 112 -25.03 -20.80 -23.54
C HIS A 112 -23.53 -21.10 -23.45
N GLY A 113 -22.89 -20.84 -22.31
CA GLY A 113 -21.49 -21.17 -22.08
C GLY A 113 -21.32 -22.68 -22.08
N THR A 114 -20.39 -23.17 -22.89
CA THR A 114 -20.05 -24.59 -22.92
C THR A 114 -19.46 -24.97 -21.57
N THR A 115 -20.23 -25.68 -20.73
CA THR A 115 -19.70 -26.31 -19.51
C THR A 115 -18.90 -27.55 -19.89
N SER A 116 -17.79 -27.36 -20.60
CA SER A 116 -16.86 -28.44 -20.91
C SER A 116 -16.02 -28.72 -19.68
N THR A 117 -16.40 -29.73 -18.91
CA THR A 117 -15.55 -30.38 -17.89
C THR A 117 -14.56 -31.36 -18.53
N SER A 118 -14.23 -31.15 -19.81
CA SER A 118 -13.26 -32.00 -20.48
C SER A 118 -11.89 -31.65 -19.92
N SER A 119 -11.37 -32.51 -19.05
CA SER A 119 -9.95 -32.51 -18.70
C SER A 119 -9.18 -32.67 -20.00
N THR A 120 -8.54 -31.61 -20.47
CA THR A 120 -7.46 -31.75 -21.46
C THR A 120 -6.44 -32.67 -20.79
N ASN A 121 -6.19 -33.85 -21.38
CA ASN A 121 -5.03 -34.64 -21.02
C ASN A 121 -3.83 -33.70 -21.14
N ALA A 122 -3.27 -33.28 -20.01
CA ALA A 122 -2.10 -32.42 -20.00
C ALA A 122 -0.96 -33.25 -20.59
N ILE A 123 -0.75 -33.12 -21.89
CA ILE A 123 0.47 -33.60 -22.56
C ILE A 123 1.55 -32.62 -22.12
N GLY A 124 2.22 -32.99 -21.05
CA GLY A 124 3.31 -32.26 -20.42
C GLY A 124 3.92 -33.15 -19.36
N ASN A 125 5.21 -33.00 -19.11
CA ASN A 125 5.79 -33.65 -17.94
C ASN A 125 5.15 -33.03 -16.69
N PRO A 126 4.71 -33.84 -15.71
CA PRO A 126 4.27 -33.31 -14.44
C PRO A 126 5.40 -32.48 -13.82
N PRO A 127 5.07 -31.52 -12.94
CA PRO A 127 6.09 -30.82 -12.17
C PRO A 127 7.02 -31.82 -11.49
N ASP A 128 8.31 -31.49 -11.44
CA ASP A 128 9.31 -32.33 -10.77
C ASP A 128 8.98 -32.53 -9.27
N GLU A 129 8.17 -31.62 -8.70
CA GLU A 129 7.72 -31.67 -7.32
C GLU A 129 6.27 -31.15 -7.17
N VAL A 130 5.46 -31.84 -6.36
CA VAL A 130 4.12 -31.39 -5.95
C VAL A 130 4.22 -31.02 -4.47
N MET A 131 4.23 -29.71 -4.18
CA MET A 131 4.29 -29.18 -2.81
C MET A 131 2.91 -28.76 -2.31
N ILE A 132 2.73 -28.76 -0.99
CA ILE A 132 1.57 -28.11 -0.36
C ILE A 132 1.73 -26.59 -0.44
N TRP A 133 0.59 -25.88 -0.37
CA TRP A 133 0.54 -24.43 -0.54
C TRP A 133 1.45 -23.66 0.43
N GLU A 134 1.63 -24.15 1.66
CA GLU A 134 2.46 -23.52 2.68
C GLU A 134 3.94 -23.55 2.28
N ASP A 135 4.47 -24.74 1.98
CA ASP A 135 5.86 -24.95 1.53
C ASP A 135 6.15 -24.21 0.22
N PHE A 136 5.19 -24.18 -0.72
CA PHE A 136 5.31 -23.43 -1.96
C PHE A 136 5.48 -21.93 -1.71
N LEU A 137 4.64 -21.34 -0.85
CA LEU A 137 4.71 -19.92 -0.55
C LEU A 137 6.00 -19.54 0.18
N GLU A 138 6.48 -20.39 1.10
CA GLU A 138 7.77 -20.19 1.76
C GLU A 138 8.92 -20.21 0.74
N SER A 139 8.92 -21.17 -0.18
CA SER A 139 9.90 -21.26 -1.27
C SER A 139 9.90 -20.02 -2.16
N VAL A 140 8.72 -19.58 -2.62
CA VAL A 140 8.58 -18.38 -3.46
C VAL A 140 9.01 -17.11 -2.73
N ASN A 141 8.67 -16.96 -1.45
CA ASN A 141 9.03 -15.79 -0.66
C ASN A 141 10.54 -15.70 -0.40
N ASN A 142 11.22 -16.84 -0.32
CA ASN A 142 12.66 -16.92 -0.18
C ASN A 142 13.41 -16.84 -1.52
N TYR A 143 12.70 -16.85 -2.65
CA TYR A 143 13.30 -16.81 -3.98
C TYR A 143 13.78 -15.40 -4.34
N THR A 144 15.09 -15.24 -4.52
CA THR A 144 15.69 -13.99 -4.99
C THR A 144 15.81 -14.01 -6.52
N PHE A 145 15.20 -13.03 -7.19
CA PHE A 145 15.21 -12.87 -8.66
C PHE A 145 16.57 -12.45 -9.26
N ASP A 146 17.64 -12.51 -8.47
CA ASP A 146 19.01 -12.13 -8.85
C ASP A 146 19.80 -13.30 -9.45
N GLN A 147 19.26 -14.53 -9.39
CA GLN A 147 19.85 -15.66 -10.09
C GLN A 147 19.72 -15.46 -11.60
N GLU A 148 20.85 -15.59 -12.31
CA GLU A 148 21.02 -15.39 -13.75
C GLU A 148 19.70 -15.50 -14.53
N GLN A 149 19.28 -14.38 -15.15
CA GLN A 149 18.11 -14.35 -16.02
C GLN A 149 18.17 -15.53 -16.98
N LYS A 150 17.38 -16.57 -16.70
CA LYS A 150 17.23 -17.72 -17.58
C LYS A 150 16.65 -17.16 -18.88
N LYS A 151 17.51 -16.94 -19.88
CA LYS A 151 17.09 -16.37 -21.15
C LYS A 151 16.26 -17.40 -21.88
N TYR A 152 14.95 -17.27 -21.79
CA TYR A 152 14.03 -18.06 -22.60
C TYR A 152 14.17 -17.64 -24.06
N ALA A 153 14.21 -18.62 -24.96
CA ALA A 153 14.13 -18.34 -26.39
C ALA A 153 12.78 -17.67 -26.69
N LYS A 154 12.78 -16.69 -27.60
CA LYS A 154 11.54 -16.06 -28.06
C LYS A 154 10.69 -17.15 -28.75
N PRO A 155 9.42 -17.33 -28.37
CA PRO A 155 8.54 -18.26 -29.07
C PRO A 155 8.30 -17.80 -30.51
N ASN A 156 8.23 -18.75 -31.43
CA ASN A 156 7.91 -18.50 -32.83
C ASN A 156 6.38 -18.57 -32.99
N PHE A 157 5.79 -17.50 -33.49
CA PHE A 157 4.36 -17.46 -33.77
C PHE A 157 4.13 -17.64 -35.26
N ILE A 158 3.22 -18.54 -35.63
CA ILE A 158 2.83 -18.75 -37.02
C ILE A 158 1.86 -17.63 -37.43
N GLU A 159 2.32 -16.67 -38.25
CA GLU A 159 1.58 -15.45 -38.57
C GLU A 159 0.28 -15.68 -39.38
N ASN A 160 0.18 -16.80 -40.12
CA ASN A 160 -0.95 -17.08 -41.03
C ASN A 160 -1.82 -18.25 -40.55
N PHE A 161 -1.90 -18.46 -39.23
CA PHE A 161 -2.64 -19.57 -38.68
C PHE A 161 -4.16 -19.31 -38.73
N ILE A 162 -4.86 -20.03 -39.61
CA ILE A 162 -6.32 -19.89 -39.77
C ILE A 162 -7.03 -20.67 -38.67
N THR A 163 -7.43 -19.96 -37.61
CA THR A 163 -8.20 -20.52 -36.49
C THR A 163 -9.63 -20.77 -36.92
N THR A 164 -9.98 -22.02 -37.22
CA THR A 164 -11.35 -22.42 -37.59
C THR A 164 -12.20 -22.86 -36.38
N ASN A 165 -11.57 -23.15 -35.24
CA ASN A 165 -12.23 -23.39 -33.95
C ASN A 165 -11.23 -23.21 -32.78
N GLU A 166 -11.73 -23.20 -31.53
CA GLU A 166 -10.94 -22.94 -30.31
C GLU A 166 -9.85 -23.99 -30.03
N GLU A 167 -10.05 -25.24 -30.46
CA GLU A 167 -9.08 -26.35 -30.32
C GLU A 167 -7.80 -26.15 -31.14
N VAL A 168 -7.84 -25.30 -32.17
CA VAL A 168 -6.75 -25.11 -33.15
C VAL A 168 -5.67 -24.16 -32.59
N VAL A 169 -5.99 -23.28 -31.64
CA VAL A 169 -5.05 -22.33 -31.02
C VAL A 169 -3.85 -23.02 -30.35
N ARG A 170 -4.02 -24.24 -29.84
CA ARG A 170 -2.93 -25.03 -29.24
C ARG A 170 -1.81 -25.40 -30.22
N ARG A 171 -2.07 -25.38 -31.53
CA ARG A 171 -1.06 -25.67 -32.57
C ARG A 171 -0.39 -24.41 -33.15
N ALA A 172 -0.73 -23.23 -32.63
CA ALA A 172 -0.11 -21.97 -33.05
C ALA A 172 1.22 -21.67 -32.31
N MET A 173 1.57 -22.51 -31.34
CA MET A 173 2.81 -22.44 -30.56
C MET A 173 3.58 -23.76 -30.76
N ASP A 174 4.55 -23.75 -31.68
CA ASP A 174 5.58 -24.79 -31.87
C ASP A 174 6.98 -24.17 -31.69
#